data_AF-I7CFT2-F1
#
_entry.id   AF-I7CFT2-F1
#
_cell.length_a   1.000
_cell.length_b   1.000
_cell.length_c   1.000
_cell.angle_alpha   90.00
_cell.angle_beta   90.00
_cell.angle_gamma   90.00
#
_symmetry.space_group_name_H-M   'P 1'
#
loop_
_entity.id
_entity.type
_entity.pdbx_description
1 polymer ?
#
loop_
_entity_poly.entity_id
_entity_poly.type
_entity_poly.pdbx_seq_one_letter_code
_entity_poly.pdbx_strand_id
1 'polypeptide(L)'
;MRISTRVIGGALIATLLTQLTACGTIFYPDRRGQIGGKIDPVVAAMDAIGILFYVIPGLIAFGIDFATGAIYYPGGRTAQVDPAKLQEAVSPDGKVDNLKLQAILESELGQRLPLNDPRLIQHRGSIEQLASMGLVPAA
;
A
#
# COMPACT_ATOMS: atom_id res chain seq x y z
N MET A 1 -47.71 -13.02 -13.67
CA MET A 1 -46.51 -13.84 -13.35
C MET A 1 -45.20 -13.30 -13.96
N ARG A 2 -45.12 -12.86 -15.23
CA ARG A 2 -43.86 -12.39 -15.86
C ARG A 2 -43.13 -11.24 -15.16
N ILE A 3 -43.86 -10.29 -14.57
CA ILE A 3 -43.26 -9.11 -13.89
C ILE A 3 -42.56 -9.54 -12.60
N SER A 4 -43.18 -10.43 -11.80
CA SER A 4 -42.58 -10.93 -10.57
C SER A 4 -41.30 -11.73 -10.83
N THR A 5 -41.28 -12.55 -11.90
CA THR A 5 -40.07 -13.29 -12.31
C THR A 5 -38.94 -12.35 -12.77
N ARG A 6 -39.25 -11.23 -13.42
CA ARG A 6 -38.25 -10.23 -13.84
C ARG A 6 -37.69 -9.45 -12.66
N VAL A 7 -38.51 -9.13 -11.66
CA VAL A 7 -38.09 -8.45 -10.42
C VAL A 7 -37.21 -9.38 -9.58
N ILE A 8 -37.59 -10.65 -9.42
CA ILE A 8 -36.80 -11.67 -8.72
C ILE A 8 -35.47 -11.91 -9.45
N GLY A 9 -35.51 -12.05 -10.78
CA GLY A 9 -34.30 -12.19 -11.59
C GLY A 9 -33.37 -10.99 -11.48
N GLY A 10 -33.91 -9.77 -11.47
CA GLY A 10 -33.14 -8.55 -11.25
C GLY A 10 -32.49 -8.50 -9.86
N ALA A 11 -33.24 -8.88 -8.82
CA ALA A 11 -32.71 -8.97 -7.46
C ALA A 11 -31.57 -9.99 -7.35
N LEU A 12 -31.71 -11.18 -7.97
CA LEU A 12 -30.67 -12.21 -7.99
C LEU A 12 -29.41 -11.78 -8.74
N ILE A 13 -29.55 -11.06 -9.86
CA ILE A 13 -28.41 -10.52 -10.59
C ILE A 13 -27.71 -9.45 -9.74
N ALA A 14 -28.48 -8.56 -9.11
CA ALA A 14 -27.92 -7.52 -8.24
C ALA A 14 -27.15 -8.13 -7.05
N THR A 15 -27.69 -9.17 -6.39
CA THR A 15 -27.01 -9.84 -5.27
C THR A 15 -25.76 -10.60 -5.70
N LEU A 16 -25.76 -11.19 -6.91
CA LEU A 16 -24.59 -11.87 -7.46
C LEU A 16 -23.49 -10.87 -7.84
N LEU A 17 -23.85 -9.75 -8.46
CA LEU A 17 -22.91 -8.69 -8.82
C LEU A 17 -22.26 -8.07 -7.57
N THR A 18 -23.04 -7.84 -6.50
CA THR A 18 -22.48 -7.32 -5.23
C THR A 18 -21.49 -8.27 -4.57
N GLN A 19 -21.66 -9.59 -4.74
CA GLN A 19 -20.71 -10.58 -4.22
C GLN A 19 -19.40 -10.63 -5.02
N LEU A 20 -19.44 -10.32 -6.32
CA LEU A 20 -18.25 -10.23 -7.16
C LEU A 20 -17.43 -8.96 -6.91
N THR A 21 -18.09 -7.86 -6.50
CA THR A 21 -17.42 -6.58 -6.25
C THR A 21 -16.70 -6.50 -4.91
N ALA A 22 -17.07 -7.34 -3.93
CA ALA A 22 -16.48 -7.36 -2.59
C ALA A 22 -15.10 -8.03 -2.53
N CYS A 23 -14.52 -8.41 -3.66
CA CYS A 23 -13.13 -8.84 -3.72
C CYS A 23 -12.29 -7.63 -4.15
N GLY A 24 -11.94 -6.72 -3.25
CA GLY A 24 -11.01 -5.61 -3.54
C GLY A 24 -9.69 -6.12 -4.11
N THR A 25 -9.33 -7.35 -3.76
CA THR A 25 -8.23 -8.14 -4.34
C THR A 25 -8.33 -8.37 -5.88
N ILE A 26 -9.52 -8.31 -6.50
CA ILE A 26 -9.70 -8.37 -7.97
C ILE A 26 -9.44 -7.00 -8.60
N PHE A 27 -9.91 -5.93 -7.96
CA PHE A 27 -9.74 -4.56 -8.47
C PHE A 27 -8.33 -4.01 -8.24
N TYR A 28 -7.65 -4.48 -7.20
CA TYR A 28 -6.33 -4.00 -6.80
C TYR A 28 -5.32 -5.16 -6.63
N PRO A 29 -5.01 -5.91 -7.70
CA PRO A 29 -4.08 -7.03 -7.62
C PRO A 29 -2.65 -6.58 -7.24
N ASP A 30 -2.26 -5.36 -7.60
CA ASP A 30 -0.94 -4.78 -7.30
C ASP A 30 -0.70 -4.52 -5.80
N ARG A 31 -1.76 -4.62 -4.98
CA ARG A 31 -1.69 -4.43 -3.53
C ARG A 31 -1.45 -5.73 -2.76
N ARG A 32 -1.42 -6.88 -3.46
CA ARG A 32 -1.22 -8.20 -2.85
C ARG A 32 0.16 -8.32 -2.21
N GLY A 33 0.20 -8.84 -0.98
CA GLY A 33 1.43 -9.04 -0.21
C GLY A 33 1.82 -7.88 0.69
N GLN A 34 1.00 -6.84 0.78
CA GLN A 34 1.20 -5.73 1.72
C GLN A 34 0.59 -6.09 3.07
N ILE A 35 1.45 -6.48 4.01
CA ILE A 35 1.07 -6.89 5.39
C ILE A 35 0.95 -5.72 6.37
N GLY A 36 0.79 -4.49 5.87
CA GLY A 36 0.58 -3.30 6.70
C GLY A 36 0.63 -2.00 5.90
N GLY A 37 -0.11 -0.98 6.37
CA GLY A 37 -0.20 0.32 5.71
C GLY A 37 -1.36 1.17 6.22
N LYS A 38 -1.56 2.35 5.62
CA LYS A 38 -2.78 3.14 5.85
C LYS A 38 -3.94 2.46 5.14
N ILE A 39 -5.08 2.34 5.81
CA ILE A 39 -6.31 1.78 5.23
C ILE A 39 -6.82 2.71 4.12
N ASP A 40 -7.13 2.15 2.96
CA ASP A 40 -7.82 2.84 1.87
C ASP A 40 -9.32 2.96 2.24
N PRO A 41 -9.82 4.18 2.51
CA PRO A 41 -11.19 4.38 2.95
C PRO A 41 -12.22 3.96 1.90
N VAL A 42 -11.86 3.93 0.61
CA VAL A 42 -12.77 3.50 -0.45
C VAL A 42 -13.03 2.00 -0.37
N VAL A 43 -11.97 1.21 -0.18
CA VAL A 43 -12.07 -0.25 -0.04
C VAL A 43 -12.80 -0.60 1.25
N ALA A 44 -12.42 0.02 2.37
CA ALA A 44 -13.08 -0.21 3.66
C ALA A 44 -14.57 0.18 3.64
N ALA A 45 -14.96 1.24 2.94
CA ALA A 45 -16.36 1.61 2.78
C ALA A 45 -17.15 0.58 1.95
N MET A 46 -16.53 0.04 0.89
CA MET A 46 -17.13 -1.00 0.07
C MET A 46 -17.39 -2.27 0.87
N ASP A 47 -16.41 -2.70 1.68
CA ASP A 47 -16.56 -3.84 2.59
C ASP A 47 -17.62 -3.58 3.66
N ALA A 48 -17.66 -2.38 4.23
CA ALA A 48 -18.67 -2.00 5.22
C ALA A 48 -20.09 -2.05 4.64
N ILE A 49 -20.27 -1.63 3.38
CA ILE A 49 -21.55 -1.79 2.65
C ILE A 49 -21.86 -3.28 2.47
N GLY A 50 -20.86 -4.10 2.10
CA GLY A 50 -21.00 -5.55 2.00
C GLY A 50 -21.47 -6.19 3.31
N ILE A 51 -20.87 -5.80 4.44
CA ILE A 51 -21.25 -6.26 5.78
C ILE A 51 -22.66 -5.81 6.15
N LEU A 52 -23.04 -4.56 5.82
CA LEU A 52 -24.36 -4.00 6.15
C LEU A 52 -25.51 -4.79 5.52
N PHE A 53 -25.37 -5.21 4.26
CA PHE A 53 -26.42 -5.95 3.56
C PHE A 53 -26.27 -7.48 3.65
N TYR A 54 -25.04 -7.98 3.81
CA TYR A 54 -24.72 -9.40 3.85
C TYR A 54 -23.60 -9.67 4.87
N VAL A 55 -23.98 -9.85 6.14
CA VAL A 55 -23.03 -9.96 7.26
C VAL A 55 -21.95 -11.02 7.03
N ILE A 56 -22.34 -12.28 6.75
CA ILE A 56 -21.36 -13.38 6.59
C ILE A 56 -20.47 -13.15 5.35
N PRO A 57 -21.01 -12.91 4.13
CA PRO A 57 -20.19 -12.64 2.96
C PRO A 57 -19.28 -11.40 3.10
N GLY A 58 -19.80 -10.32 3.69
CA GLY A 58 -19.07 -9.07 3.88
C GLY A 58 -17.89 -9.22 4.85
N LEU A 59 -18.05 -9.99 5.93
CA LEU A 59 -16.95 -10.27 6.84
C LEU A 59 -15.84 -11.11 6.19
N ILE A 60 -16.22 -12.05 5.32
CA ILE A 60 -15.25 -12.86 4.56
C ILE A 60 -14.47 -11.96 3.59
N ALA A 61 -15.16 -11.11 2.83
CA ALA A 61 -14.55 -10.14 1.91
C ALA A 61 -13.55 -9.22 2.64
N PHE A 62 -13.98 -8.60 3.73
CA PHE A 62 -13.15 -7.75 4.57
C PHE A 62 -11.90 -8.49 5.08
N GLY A 63 -12.06 -9.73 5.53
CA GLY A 63 -10.94 -10.57 5.98
C GLY A 63 -9.95 -10.90 4.86
N ILE A 64 -10.44 -11.19 3.66
CA ILE A 64 -9.59 -11.47 2.49
C ILE A 64 -8.82 -10.22 2.07
N ASP A 65 -9.48 -9.06 1.99
CA ASP A 65 -8.83 -7.80 1.60
C ASP A 65 -7.82 -7.32 2.66
N PHE A 66 -8.06 -7.63 3.94
CA PHE A 66 -7.08 -7.42 5.01
C PHE A 66 -5.89 -8.39 4.89
N ALA A 67 -6.13 -9.69 4.72
CA ALA A 67 -5.09 -10.72 4.67
C ALA A 67 -4.22 -10.61 3.40
N THR A 68 -4.80 -10.18 2.28
CA THR A 68 -4.07 -9.98 1.03
C THR A 68 -3.41 -8.61 0.94
N GLY A 69 -3.90 -7.62 1.70
CA GLY A 69 -3.40 -6.25 1.70
C GLY A 69 -4.14 -5.30 0.75
N ALA A 70 -5.20 -5.76 0.08
CA ALA A 70 -6.04 -4.92 -0.78
C ALA A 70 -6.73 -3.76 -0.02
N ILE A 71 -6.98 -3.94 1.28
CA ILE A 71 -7.56 -2.90 2.15
C ILE A 71 -6.60 -1.72 2.40
N TYR A 72 -5.31 -1.89 2.18
CA TYR A 72 -4.33 -0.81 2.37
C TYR A 72 -4.19 0.01 1.10
N TYR A 73 -3.73 1.27 1.22
CA TYR A 73 -3.26 2.04 0.08
C TYR A 73 -2.16 1.26 -0.66
N PRO A 74 -2.00 1.43 -1.98
CA PRO A 74 -0.88 0.84 -2.69
C PRO A 74 0.42 1.30 -2.03
N GLY A 75 1.22 0.31 -1.62
CA GLY A 75 2.56 0.48 -1.10
C GLY A 75 3.30 1.56 -1.87
N GLY A 76 3.86 2.51 -1.14
CA GLY A 76 4.60 3.60 -1.75
C GLY A 76 5.68 3.04 -2.67
N ARG A 77 5.95 3.73 -3.79
CA ARG A 77 7.08 3.37 -4.64
C ARG A 77 8.35 3.50 -3.79
N THR A 78 8.98 2.38 -3.49
CA THR A 78 10.29 2.37 -2.83
C THR A 78 11.33 2.49 -3.92
N ALA A 79 12.16 3.53 -3.82
CA ALA A 79 13.33 3.66 -4.66
C ALA A 79 14.55 3.50 -3.75
N GLN A 80 15.39 2.53 -4.07
CA GLN A 80 16.63 2.27 -3.35
C GLN A 80 17.79 2.73 -4.22
N VAL A 81 18.68 3.53 -3.63
CA VAL A 81 19.97 3.89 -4.23
C VAL A 81 21.04 2.95 -3.67
N ASP A 82 22.02 2.62 -4.50
CA ASP A 82 23.18 1.81 -4.11
C ASP A 82 23.86 2.37 -2.84
N PRO A 83 23.95 1.59 -1.75
CA PRO A 83 24.61 1.99 -0.51
C PRO A 83 26.02 2.53 -0.68
N ALA A 84 26.79 2.01 -1.67
CA ALA A 84 28.15 2.46 -1.91
C ALA A 84 28.21 3.94 -2.31
N LYS A 85 27.24 4.42 -3.10
CA LYS A 85 27.14 5.83 -3.50
C LYS A 85 26.66 6.71 -2.35
N LEU A 86 25.82 6.18 -1.45
CA LEU A 86 25.33 6.90 -0.29
C LEU A 86 26.42 7.17 0.76
N GLN A 87 27.50 6.38 0.78
CA GLN A 87 28.64 6.63 1.67
C GLN A 87 29.25 8.02 1.46
N GLU A 88 29.21 8.57 0.24
CA GLU A 88 29.72 9.92 -0.05
C GLU A 88 28.94 11.03 0.67
N ALA A 89 27.68 10.78 1.01
CA ALA A 89 26.83 11.68 1.78
C ALA A 89 26.92 11.45 3.31
N VAL A 90 27.66 10.45 3.77
CA VAL A 90 27.89 10.21 5.20
C VAL A 90 29.22 10.83 5.60
N SER A 91 29.16 11.77 6.52
CA SER A 91 30.34 12.40 7.10
C SER A 91 31.10 11.42 8.01
N PRO A 92 32.41 11.61 8.25
CA PRO A 92 33.19 10.72 9.12
C PRO A 92 32.68 10.63 10.57
N ASP A 93 31.87 11.60 11.01
CA ASP A 93 31.19 11.62 12.30
C ASP A 93 29.85 10.85 12.29
N GLY A 94 29.52 10.17 11.18
CA GLY A 94 28.29 9.41 11.00
C GLY A 94 27.05 10.26 10.69
N LYS A 95 27.22 11.57 10.44
CA LYS A 95 26.11 12.45 10.06
C LYS A 95 25.84 12.42 8.57
N VAL A 96 24.56 12.41 8.22
CA VAL A 96 24.12 12.51 6.82
C VAL A 96 24.15 13.98 6.39
N ASP A 97 24.92 14.26 5.34
CA ASP A 97 24.94 15.55 4.65
C ASP A 97 23.76 15.61 3.66
N ASN A 98 22.71 16.36 4.03
CA ASN A 98 21.51 16.49 3.21
C ASN A 98 21.78 17.12 1.84
N LEU A 99 22.80 17.96 1.68
CA LEU A 99 23.08 18.59 0.39
C LEU A 99 23.66 17.57 -0.59
N LYS A 100 24.62 16.75 -0.13
CA LYS A 100 25.19 15.66 -0.92
C LYS A 100 24.18 14.56 -1.19
N LEU A 101 23.41 14.18 -0.17
CA LEU A 101 22.35 13.18 -0.32
C LEU A 101 21.33 13.62 -1.36
N GLN A 102 20.91 14.89 -1.33
CA GLN A 102 19.98 15.43 -2.33
C GLN A 102 20.56 15.35 -3.76
N ALA A 103 21.85 15.64 -3.94
CA ALA A 103 22.50 15.55 -5.24
C ALA A 103 22.53 14.10 -5.77
N ILE A 104 22.85 13.12 -4.92
CA ILE A 104 22.85 11.70 -5.27
C ILE A 104 21.44 11.21 -5.62
N LEU A 105 20.44 11.59 -4.83
CA LEU A 105 19.04 11.24 -5.10
C LEU A 105 18.57 11.86 -6.41
N GLU A 106 18.96 13.10 -6.70
CA GLU A 106 18.62 13.78 -7.95
C GLU A 106 19.25 13.10 -9.17
N SER A 107 20.50 12.62 -9.06
CA SER A 107 21.17 11.91 -10.16
C SER A 107 20.62 10.51 -10.40
N GLU A 108 20.30 9.76 -9.33
CA GLU A 108 19.86 8.36 -9.44
C GLU A 108 18.36 8.22 -9.71
N LEU A 109 17.54 9.12 -9.15
CA LEU A 109 16.09 9.05 -9.27
C LEU A 109 15.55 9.97 -10.38
N GLY A 110 16.38 10.88 -10.90
CA GLY A 110 15.95 11.91 -11.87
C GLY A 110 14.92 12.89 -11.30
N GLN A 111 14.77 12.93 -9.96
CA GLN A 111 13.79 13.77 -9.27
C GLN A 111 14.44 14.47 -8.08
N ARG A 112 14.21 15.78 -7.97
CA ARG A 112 14.68 16.59 -6.85
C ARG A 112 13.77 16.40 -5.63
N LEU A 113 14.28 15.72 -4.60
CA LEU A 113 13.58 15.50 -3.33
C LEU A 113 14.00 16.56 -2.30
N PRO A 114 13.07 17.39 -1.77
CA PRO A 114 13.40 18.40 -0.76
C PRO A 114 13.63 17.75 0.60
N LEU A 115 14.89 17.54 0.98
CA LEU A 115 15.26 16.93 2.27
C LEU A 115 15.11 17.88 3.48
N ASN A 116 14.72 19.14 3.25
CA ASN A 116 14.46 20.13 4.28
C ASN A 116 12.95 20.37 4.52
N ASP A 117 12.07 19.56 3.92
CA ASP A 117 10.62 19.68 4.14
C ASP A 117 10.29 19.22 5.59
N PRO A 118 9.50 20.00 6.36
CA PRO A 118 9.08 19.61 7.72
C PRO A 118 8.25 18.32 7.77
N ARG A 119 7.74 17.85 6.62
CA ARG A 119 7.03 16.57 6.49
C ARG A 119 7.96 15.39 6.20
N LEU A 120 9.26 15.62 6.05
CA LEU A 120 10.23 14.55 5.87
C LEU A 120 10.30 13.70 7.14
N ILE A 121 9.95 12.42 7.01
CA ILE A 121 10.07 11.45 8.09
C ILE A 121 11.41 10.73 7.90
N GLN A 122 12.32 10.91 8.84
CA GLN A 122 13.59 10.18 8.87
C GLN A 122 13.47 9.00 9.83
N HIS A 123 13.67 7.78 9.30
CA HIS A 123 13.80 6.58 10.11
C HIS A 123 15.28 6.22 10.24
N ARG A 124 15.72 5.93 11.48
CA ARG A 124 17.05 5.39 11.77
C ARG A 124 16.85 4.06 12.49
N GLY A 125 17.64 3.06 12.12
CA GLY A 125 17.57 1.73 12.71
C GLY A 125 18.90 1.01 12.58
N SER A 126 19.03 -0.11 13.30
CA SER A 126 20.14 -1.03 13.11
C SER A 126 20.07 -1.68 11.73
N ILE A 127 21.18 -2.29 11.31
CA ILE A 127 21.29 -3.02 10.04
C ILE A 127 20.22 -4.11 9.96
N GLU A 128 19.95 -4.82 11.07
CA GLU A 128 18.91 -5.84 11.13
C GLU A 128 17.50 -5.26 10.97
N GLN A 129 17.24 -4.08 11.55
CA GLN A 129 15.95 -3.40 11.41
C GLN A 129 15.73 -2.92 9.98
N LEU A 130 16.75 -2.35 9.33
CA LEU A 130 16.69 -1.95 7.93
C LEU A 130 16.46 -3.17 7.01
N ALA A 131 17.15 -4.29 7.27
CA ALA A 131 16.98 -5.53 6.54
C ALA A 131 15.55 -6.12 6.70
N SER A 132 14.95 -6.01 7.90
CA SER A 132 13.55 -6.42 8.12
C SER A 132 12.53 -5.58 7.34
N MET A 133 12.91 -4.36 6.93
CA MET A 133 12.12 -3.49 6.06
C MET A 133 12.42 -3.73 4.56
N GLY A 134 13.20 -4.76 4.21
CA GLY A 134 13.59 -5.07 2.84
C GLY A 134 14.60 -4.10 2.23
N LEU A 135 15.15 -3.17 3.02
CA LEU A 135 16.23 -2.29 2.61
C LEU A 135 17.53 -3.07 2.78
N VAL A 136 18.12 -3.55 1.69
CA VAL A 136 19.37 -4.32 1.74
C VAL A 136 20.51 -3.35 2.02
N PRO A 137 21.15 -3.38 3.22
CA PRO A 137 22.37 -2.66 3.44
C PRO A 137 23.50 -3.51 2.85
N ALA A 138 23.86 -3.24 1.60
CA ALA A 138 25.14 -3.70 1.10
C ALA A 138 26.21 -2.85 1.82
N ALA A 139 26.98 -3.49 2.69
CA ALA A 139 28.18 -2.92 3.30
C ALA A 139 29.21 -2.57 2.23
#